data_AF-M6WAZ7-F1
#
_entry.id   AF-M6WAZ7-F1
#
_cell.length_a   1.000
_cell.length_b   1.000
_cell.length_c   1.000
_cell.angle_alpha   90.00
_cell.angle_beta   90.00
_cell.angle_gamma   90.00
#
_symmetry.space_group_name_H-M   'P 1'
#
loop_
_entity.id
_entity.type
_entity.pdbx_description
1 polymer ?
#
loop_
_entity_poly.entity_id
_entity_poly.type
_entity_poly.pdbx_seq_one_letter_code
_entity_poly.pdbx_strand_id
1 'polypeptide(L)'
;MKADGSVEEKETEFTKFNLLQEYDPDSDTFCMLSGRVRIESSQYLNYFWTWWLQGGGGNYAYYPKFDDGSKLLEMVVTKQGCLEDGDSVVFKDFDTYGKYYYFLVVWDRGSWKDYIYLWYESAQPYSFFDVKLNTSPERDWSKDLIYRRF
;
A
#
# COMPACT_ATOMS: atom_id res chain seq x y z
N MET A 1 30.93 -1.07 -18.81
CA MET A 1 30.40 -2.41 -18.48
C MET A 1 28.91 -2.23 -18.21
N LYS A 2 28.05 -2.79 -19.07
CA LYS A 2 26.62 -2.85 -18.81
C LYS A 2 26.40 -4.03 -17.87
N ALA A 3 25.90 -3.78 -16.67
CA ALA A 3 25.28 -4.82 -15.87
C ALA A 3 23.88 -5.03 -16.46
N ASP A 4 23.80 -5.96 -17.41
CA ASP A 4 22.54 -6.57 -17.82
C ASP A 4 22.24 -7.66 -16.78
N GLY A 5 21.37 -7.31 -15.86
CA GLY A 5 20.98 -8.11 -14.73
C GLY A 5 19.65 -7.58 -14.25
N SER A 6 18.61 -7.75 -15.05
CA SER A 6 17.26 -7.71 -14.54
C SER A 6 17.18 -8.76 -13.44
N VAL A 7 17.24 -8.30 -12.19
CA VAL A 7 16.80 -9.10 -11.06
C VAL A 7 15.34 -9.40 -11.37
N GLU A 8 15.04 -10.66 -11.65
CA GLU A 8 13.67 -11.13 -11.77
C GLU A 8 13.02 -10.86 -10.40
N GLU A 9 12.20 -9.80 -10.33
CA GLU A 9 11.43 -9.48 -9.14
C GLU A 9 10.61 -10.71 -8.81
N LYS A 10 10.92 -11.37 -7.69
CA LYS A 10 10.14 -12.52 -7.22
C LYS A 10 8.80 -12.02 -6.70
N GLU A 11 7.88 -11.75 -7.61
CA GLU A 11 6.49 -11.52 -7.27
C GLU A 11 5.96 -12.75 -6.54
N THR A 12 5.40 -12.51 -5.35
CA THR A 12 4.68 -13.51 -4.58
C THR A 12 3.30 -12.97 -4.25
N GLU A 13 2.38 -13.84 -3.84
CA GLU A 13 1.07 -13.39 -3.35
C GLU A 13 1.18 -12.48 -2.10
N PHE A 14 2.31 -12.52 -1.38
CA PHE A 14 2.60 -11.66 -0.23
C PHE A 14 3.10 -10.26 -0.62
N THR A 15 3.51 -10.05 -1.88
CA THR A 15 3.98 -8.76 -2.41
C THR A 15 2.92 -8.05 -3.25
N LYS A 16 1.72 -8.63 -3.34
CA LYS A 16 0.57 -8.06 -4.07
C LYS A 16 -0.45 -7.49 -3.08
N PHE A 17 -0.96 -6.31 -3.42
CA PHE A 17 -1.92 -5.60 -2.60
C PHE A 17 -2.99 -4.92 -3.46
N ASN A 18 -4.21 -4.89 -2.94
CA ASN A 18 -5.27 -4.07 -3.51
C ASN A 18 -5.24 -2.69 -2.85
N LEU A 19 -5.28 -1.64 -3.66
CA LEU A 19 -5.45 -0.27 -3.19
C LEU A 19 -6.92 0.10 -3.27
N LEU A 20 -7.47 0.63 -2.17
CA LEU A 20 -8.87 1.02 -2.08
C LEU A 20 -8.96 2.47 -1.56
N GLN A 21 -9.55 3.36 -2.35
CA GLN A 21 -9.93 4.70 -1.90
C GLN A 21 -11.43 4.69 -1.58
N GLU A 22 -11.75 4.67 -0.28
CA GLU A 22 -13.16 4.65 0.16
C GLU A 22 -13.83 6.03 0.03
N TYR A 23 -15.17 6.02 -0.03
CA TYR A 23 -16.05 7.20 0.02
C TYR A 23 -16.21 8.03 -1.25
N ASP A 24 -15.81 7.52 -2.41
CA ASP A 24 -16.22 8.08 -3.70
C ASP A 24 -17.01 7.02 -4.49
N PRO A 25 -18.36 7.12 -4.57
CA PRO A 25 -19.19 6.21 -5.35
C PRO A 25 -18.95 6.35 -6.86
N ASP A 26 -18.31 7.43 -7.30
CA ASP A 26 -17.83 7.66 -8.65
C ASP A 26 -16.30 7.47 -8.74
N SER A 27 -15.67 6.81 -7.73
CA SER A 27 -14.23 6.53 -7.78
C SER A 27 -13.93 5.81 -9.07
N ASP A 28 -13.26 6.54 -9.96
CA ASP A 28 -12.75 5.96 -11.16
C ASP A 28 -11.67 4.97 -10.74
N THR A 29 -12.00 3.68 -10.72
CA THR A 29 -11.03 2.62 -10.44
C THR A 29 -9.88 2.63 -11.45
N PHE A 30 -10.02 3.34 -12.58
CA PHE A 30 -8.96 3.56 -13.56
C PHE A 30 -8.07 4.78 -13.24
N CYS A 31 -8.47 5.66 -12.31
CA CYS A 31 -7.69 6.84 -11.93
C CYS A 31 -7.61 7.03 -10.41
N MET A 32 -6.67 6.31 -9.79
CA MET A 32 -6.37 6.50 -8.36
C MET A 32 -5.50 7.73 -8.15
N LEU A 33 -5.88 8.64 -7.23
CA LEU A 33 -5.14 9.87 -6.95
C LEU A 33 -4.40 9.78 -5.60
N SER A 34 -3.59 10.80 -5.30
CA SER A 34 -3.11 10.99 -3.91
C SER A 34 -4.30 11.20 -2.97
N GLY A 35 -4.25 10.60 -1.78
CA GLY A 35 -5.33 10.70 -0.81
C GLY A 35 -5.40 9.53 0.15
N ARG A 36 -6.51 9.45 0.89
CA ARG A 36 -6.76 8.33 1.81
C ARG A 36 -6.82 7.02 1.05
N VAL A 37 -6.19 5.99 1.60
CA VAL A 37 -6.12 4.67 0.98
C VAL A 37 -6.18 3.59 2.06
N ARG A 38 -6.81 2.47 1.72
CA ARG A 38 -6.65 1.20 2.41
C ARG A 38 -5.82 0.28 1.52
N ILE A 39 -4.87 -0.41 2.14
CA ILE A 39 -4.01 -1.39 1.46
C ILE A 39 -4.42 -2.77 1.98
N GLU A 40 -5.01 -3.59 1.12
CA GLU A 40 -5.44 -4.95 1.42
C GLU A 40 -4.44 -5.95 0.86
N SER A 41 -4.14 -7.02 1.59
CA SER A 41 -3.35 -8.12 1.04
C SER A 41 -4.15 -8.89 -0.02
N SER A 42 -3.58 -9.12 -1.20
CA SER A 42 -4.23 -9.95 -2.23
C SER A 42 -4.35 -11.42 -1.79
N GLN A 43 -3.43 -11.90 -0.96
CA GLN A 43 -3.46 -13.26 -0.43
C GLN A 43 -4.55 -13.48 0.64
N TYR A 44 -4.81 -12.48 1.47
CA TYR A 44 -5.74 -12.59 2.60
C TYR A 44 -6.84 -11.53 2.49
N LEU A 45 -7.96 -11.92 1.90
CA LEU A 45 -9.12 -11.05 1.78
C LEU A 45 -9.58 -10.51 3.14
N ASN A 46 -9.93 -9.23 3.17
CA ASN A 46 -10.26 -8.43 4.34
C ASN A 46 -9.12 -8.23 5.34
N TYR A 47 -7.85 -8.50 4.98
CA TYR A 47 -6.72 -8.13 5.82
C TYR A 47 -6.08 -6.85 5.30
N PHE A 48 -6.08 -5.81 6.14
CA PHE A 48 -5.63 -4.48 5.77
C PHE A 48 -4.39 -4.08 6.54
N TRP A 49 -3.55 -3.25 5.92
CA TRP A 49 -2.42 -2.63 6.59
C TRP A 49 -2.92 -1.77 7.75
N THR A 50 -2.40 -2.10 8.92
CA THR A 50 -2.53 -1.33 10.14
C THR A 50 -1.19 -1.36 10.86
N TRP A 51 -1.10 -0.68 11.99
CA TRP A 51 0.12 -0.62 12.78
C TRP A 51 -0.17 -0.81 14.26
N TRP A 52 0.84 -1.26 15.00
CA TRP A 52 0.78 -1.28 16.45
C TRP A 52 1.99 -0.54 17.03
N LEU A 53 1.75 0.20 18.10
CA LEU A 53 2.78 0.93 18.85
C LEU A 53 3.76 -0.05 19.51
N GLN A 54 5.06 0.27 19.53
CA GLN A 54 6.14 -0.57 20.09
C GLN A 54 6.44 -1.87 19.33
N GLY A 55 6.01 -1.97 18.07
CA GLY A 55 6.28 -3.17 17.28
C GLY A 55 7.75 -3.42 17.05
N GLY A 56 8.23 -4.52 17.65
CA GLY A 56 9.61 -4.93 17.52
C GLY A 56 10.64 -4.04 18.22
N GLY A 57 10.20 -3.17 19.13
CA GLY A 57 11.07 -2.13 19.71
C GLY A 57 11.22 -0.88 18.84
N GLY A 58 10.46 -0.77 17.73
CA GLY A 58 10.29 0.46 16.95
C GLY A 58 8.98 1.19 17.27
N ASN A 59 8.72 2.35 16.64
CA ASN A 59 7.61 3.24 16.97
C ASN A 59 6.29 2.60 16.54
N TYR A 60 6.07 2.39 15.24
CA TYR A 60 4.86 1.71 14.75
C TYR A 60 5.17 0.78 13.58
N ALA A 61 5.16 -0.53 13.84
CA ALA A 61 5.40 -1.54 12.81
C ALA A 61 4.11 -1.85 12.06
N TYR A 62 4.18 -1.93 10.73
CA TYR A 62 3.04 -2.25 9.88
C TYR A 62 2.84 -3.74 9.70
N TYR A 63 1.59 -4.17 9.69
CA TYR A 63 1.19 -5.56 9.47
C TYR A 63 -0.25 -5.63 8.95
N PRO A 64 -0.62 -6.72 8.23
CA PRO A 64 -1.99 -6.97 7.83
C PRO A 64 -2.84 -7.48 9.00
N LYS A 65 -4.05 -6.95 9.19
CA LYS A 65 -5.01 -7.41 10.20
C LYS A 65 -6.42 -7.54 9.62
N PHE A 66 -7.09 -8.63 9.99
CA PHE A 66 -8.46 -8.91 9.57
C PHE A 66 -9.41 -7.81 10.04
N ASP A 67 -10.16 -7.26 9.08
CA ASP A 67 -11.20 -6.24 9.25
C ASP A 67 -10.75 -5.01 10.05
N ASP A 68 -9.45 -4.71 10.03
CA ASP A 68 -8.85 -3.61 10.77
C ASP A 68 -7.70 -2.99 9.96
N GLY A 69 -8.03 -1.94 9.21
CA GLY A 69 -7.05 -1.13 8.50
C GLY A 69 -6.87 0.23 9.16
N SER A 70 -5.71 0.86 8.92
CA SER A 70 -5.55 2.25 9.31
C SER A 70 -6.57 3.15 8.61
N LYS A 71 -7.17 4.06 9.38
CA LYS A 71 -8.22 4.99 8.92
C LYS A 71 -7.67 6.30 8.37
N LEU A 72 -6.39 6.57 8.61
CA LEU A 72 -5.73 7.84 8.29
C LEU A 72 -4.50 7.63 7.38
N LEU A 73 -4.31 6.42 6.88
CA LEU A 73 -3.29 6.11 5.89
C LEU A 73 -3.58 6.86 4.59
N GLU A 74 -2.56 7.55 4.10
CA GLU A 74 -2.59 8.35 2.89
C GLU A 74 -1.48 7.90 1.94
N MET A 75 -1.83 7.76 0.66
CA MET A 75 -0.89 7.60 -0.44
C MET A 75 -0.63 8.97 -1.07
N VAL A 76 0.62 9.24 -1.37
CA VAL A 76 1.04 10.40 -2.16
C VAL A 76 1.73 9.90 -3.41
N VAL A 77 1.07 10.09 -4.55
CA VAL A 77 1.64 9.87 -5.87
C VAL A 77 2.66 10.97 -6.14
N THR A 78 3.90 10.59 -6.45
CA THR A 78 5.00 11.56 -6.60
C THR A 78 4.86 12.43 -7.84
N LYS A 79 4.14 11.94 -8.86
CA LYS A 79 3.73 12.69 -10.05
C LYS A 79 2.30 13.21 -9.90
N GLN A 80 1.99 14.32 -10.56
CA GLN A 80 0.63 14.83 -10.63
C GLN A 80 -0.20 13.97 -11.58
N GLY A 81 -1.41 13.58 -11.15
CA GLY A 81 -2.37 12.84 -11.96
C GLY A 81 -2.76 11.51 -11.34
N CYS A 82 -3.38 10.67 -12.15
CA CYS A 82 -3.70 9.29 -11.82
C CYS A 82 -2.40 8.51 -11.56
N LEU A 83 -2.46 7.55 -10.66
CA LEU A 83 -1.40 6.57 -10.45
C LEU A 83 -1.24 5.70 -11.71
N GLU A 84 -0.04 5.67 -12.26
CA GLU A 84 0.30 4.85 -13.44
C GLU A 84 1.29 3.73 -13.08
N ASP A 85 1.38 2.72 -13.96
CA ASP A 85 2.42 1.69 -13.82
C ASP A 85 3.82 2.30 -13.90
N GLY A 86 4.71 1.90 -12.99
CA GLY A 86 6.06 2.45 -12.88
C GLY A 86 6.14 3.80 -12.19
N ASP A 87 5.05 4.34 -11.66
CA ASP A 87 5.10 5.47 -10.75
C ASP A 87 5.70 5.09 -9.40
N SER A 88 6.16 6.10 -8.69
CA SER A 88 6.61 5.96 -7.30
C SER A 88 5.61 6.65 -6.38
N VAL A 89 5.33 6.02 -5.24
CA VAL A 89 4.46 6.55 -4.20
C VAL A 89 5.18 6.60 -2.87
N VAL A 90 4.75 7.51 -2.00
CA VAL A 90 5.08 7.44 -0.58
C VAL A 90 3.80 7.29 0.21
N PHE A 91 3.88 6.56 1.31
CA PHE A 91 2.77 6.44 2.25
C PHE A 91 3.07 7.22 3.51
N LYS A 92 2.04 7.83 4.09
CA LYS A 92 2.09 8.45 5.41
C LYS A 92 0.85 8.09 6.19
N ASP A 93 0.98 8.11 7.51
CA ASP A 93 -0.15 7.87 8.41
C ASP A 93 -0.06 8.76 9.63
N PHE A 94 -1.19 8.95 10.29
CA PHE A 94 -1.33 9.78 11.47
C PHE A 94 -1.03 8.96 12.73
N ASP A 95 0.08 9.30 13.39
CA ASP A 95 0.36 8.82 14.73
C ASP A 95 -0.67 9.40 15.72
N THR A 96 -1.55 8.55 16.22
CA THR A 96 -2.58 8.96 17.18
C THR A 96 -2.03 9.28 18.59
N TYR A 97 -0.83 8.82 18.94
CA TYR A 97 -0.14 9.12 20.19
C TYR A 97 0.65 10.43 20.08
N GLY A 98 1.54 10.54 19.10
CA GLY A 98 2.34 11.75 18.82
C GLY A 98 1.57 12.90 18.17
N LYS A 99 0.35 12.64 17.67
CA LYS A 99 -0.55 13.60 17.00
C LYS A 99 0.08 14.26 15.76
N TYR A 100 0.82 13.49 14.97
CA TYR A 100 1.52 13.99 13.79
C TYR A 100 1.54 12.96 12.65
N TYR A 101 1.72 13.43 11.41
CA TYR A 101 1.87 12.54 10.26
C TYR A 101 3.33 12.12 10.08
N TYR A 102 3.55 10.83 9.95
CA TYR A 102 4.85 10.25 9.67
C TYR A 102 4.78 9.47 8.36
N PHE A 103 5.91 9.37 7.68
CA PHE A 103 6.07 8.58 6.47
C PHE A 103 6.45 7.14 6.82
N LEU A 104 5.89 6.22 6.05
CA LEU A 104 6.26 4.83 6.07
C LEU A 104 7.66 4.69 5.48
N VAL A 105 8.44 3.75 6.00
CA VAL A 105 9.79 3.46 5.55
C VAL A 105 10.06 1.96 5.62
N VAL A 106 10.71 1.41 4.61
CA VAL A 106 11.31 0.07 4.69
C VAL A 106 12.60 0.19 5.49
N TRP A 107 12.67 -0.53 6.61
CA TRP A 107 13.81 -0.46 7.51
C TRP A 107 15.02 -1.16 6.89
N ASP A 108 16.19 -0.53 6.90
CA ASP A 108 17.33 -0.96 6.09
C ASP A 108 18.39 -1.78 6.86
N ARG A 109 18.22 -1.96 8.17
CA ARG A 109 19.27 -2.51 9.05
C ARG A 109 18.77 -3.25 10.29
N GLY A 110 19.64 -4.08 10.86
CA GLY A 110 19.38 -4.80 12.10
C GLY A 110 18.38 -5.94 11.95
N SER A 111 17.82 -6.42 13.07
CA SER A 111 16.86 -7.53 13.11
C SER A 111 15.52 -7.24 12.45
N TRP A 112 15.24 -5.97 12.17
CA TRP A 112 14.01 -5.47 11.56
C TRP A 112 14.21 -5.06 10.12
N LYS A 113 15.34 -5.42 9.50
CA LYS A 113 15.57 -5.16 8.10
C LYS A 113 14.41 -5.71 7.24
N ASP A 114 13.99 -4.92 6.26
CA ASP A 114 12.90 -5.19 5.31
C ASP A 114 11.48 -5.14 5.92
N TYR A 115 11.34 -4.71 7.18
CA TYR A 115 10.02 -4.41 7.79
C TYR A 115 9.60 -2.96 7.52
N ILE A 116 8.30 -2.73 7.43
CA ILE A 116 7.72 -1.40 7.21
C ILE A 116 7.39 -0.74 8.55
N TYR A 117 7.85 0.50 8.72
CA TYR A 117 7.63 1.30 9.92
C TYR A 117 7.10 2.69 9.61
N LEU A 118 6.28 3.22 10.50
CA LEU A 118 5.97 4.64 10.59
C LEU A 118 7.06 5.33 11.43
N TRP A 119 7.84 6.24 10.85
CA TRP A 119 9.02 6.76 11.58
C TRP A 119 9.41 8.21 11.33
N TYR A 120 9.43 8.69 10.08
CA TYR A 120 10.04 9.98 9.74
C TYR A 120 8.99 11.06 9.43
N GLU A 121 9.20 12.30 9.88
CA GLU A 121 8.29 13.43 9.58
C GLU A 121 8.36 13.87 8.12
N SER A 122 9.36 13.38 7.38
CA SER A 122 9.54 13.61 5.94
C SER A 122 9.93 12.31 5.23
N ALA A 123 9.52 12.17 3.97
CA ALA A 123 9.87 11.02 3.15
C ALA A 123 11.39 10.85 3.05
N GLN A 124 11.87 9.63 3.29
CA GLN A 124 13.28 9.24 3.17
C GLN A 124 13.48 8.40 1.91
N PRO A 125 14.73 8.13 1.46
CA PRO A 125 14.97 7.30 0.29
C PRO A 125 14.26 5.93 0.30
N TYR A 126 14.12 5.29 1.47
CA TYR A 126 13.41 4.01 1.64
C TYR A 126 11.90 4.17 1.95
N SER A 127 11.35 5.38 1.80
CA SER A 127 9.90 5.64 1.89
C SER A 127 9.20 5.56 0.54
N PHE A 128 9.96 5.43 -0.55
CA PHE A 128 9.45 5.38 -1.92
C PHE A 128 9.19 3.93 -2.31
N PHE A 129 7.97 3.67 -2.77
CA PHE A 129 7.51 2.37 -3.23
C PHE A 129 7.22 2.48 -4.72
N ASP A 130 7.86 1.63 -5.51
CA ASP A 130 7.60 1.56 -6.94
C ASP A 130 6.33 0.75 -7.20
N VAL A 131 5.44 1.30 -8.02
CA VAL A 131 4.14 0.72 -8.33
C VAL A 131 4.25 -0.15 -9.58
N LYS A 132 3.76 -1.38 -9.45
CA LYS A 132 3.52 -2.31 -10.55
C LYS A 132 2.03 -2.61 -10.61
N LEU A 133 1.34 -2.05 -11.61
CA LEU A 133 -0.09 -2.24 -11.76
C LEU A 133 -0.38 -3.50 -12.58
N ASN A 134 -1.07 -4.46 -11.96
CA ASN A 134 -1.66 -5.56 -12.70
C ASN A 134 -3.01 -5.09 -13.28
N THR A 135 -3.08 -4.94 -14.60
CA THR A 135 -4.31 -4.52 -15.30
C THR A 135 -5.27 -5.69 -15.56
N SER A 136 -4.87 -6.92 -15.26
CA SER A 136 -5.77 -8.07 -15.30
C SER A 136 -6.59 -8.12 -14.02
N PRO A 137 -7.94 -8.23 -14.11
CA PRO A 137 -8.76 -8.33 -12.91
C PRO A 137 -8.39 -9.61 -12.15
N GLU A 138 -8.25 -9.49 -10.82
CA GLU A 138 -7.96 -10.63 -9.93
C GLU A 138 -9.01 -11.75 -10.10
N ARG A 139 -10.25 -11.38 -10.45
CA ARG A 139 -11.33 -12.30 -10.79
C ARG A 139 -12.22 -11.78 -11.90
N ASP A 140 -12.42 -12.61 -12.92
CA ASP A 140 -13.42 -12.39 -13.97
C ASP A 140 -14.81 -12.87 -13.49
N TRP A 141 -15.68 -11.92 -13.16
CA TRP A 141 -17.06 -12.19 -12.72
C TRP A 141 -18.05 -12.39 -13.87
N SER A 142 -17.63 -12.24 -15.14
CA SER A 142 -18.53 -12.23 -16.30
C SER A 142 -19.43 -13.47 -16.43
N LYS A 143 -19.00 -14.60 -15.84
CA LYS A 143 -19.73 -15.87 -15.85
C LYS A 143 -20.53 -16.15 -14.58
N ASP A 144 -20.25 -15.43 -13.50
CA ASP A 144 -20.86 -15.66 -12.18
C ASP A 144 -22.01 -14.67 -11.88
N LEU A 145 -22.10 -13.55 -12.62
CA LEU A 145 -23.11 -12.53 -12.42
C LEU A 145 -24.48 -12.98 -12.96
N ILE A 146 -25.41 -13.27 -12.04
CA ILE A 146 -26.81 -13.56 -12.38
C ILE A 146 -27.67 -12.31 -12.12
N TYR A 147 -28.01 -11.59 -13.18
CA TYR A 147 -28.97 -10.48 -13.09
C TYR A 147 -30.40 -11.01 -13.18
N ARG A 148 -31.16 -10.94 -12.09
CA ARG A 148 -32.62 -11.16 -12.11
C ARG A 148 -33.32 -9.82 -12.26
N ARG A 149 -33.97 -9.59 -13.41
CA ARG A 149 -34.94 -8.49 -13.56
C ARG A 149 -36.22 -8.91 -12.85
N PHE A 150 -36.71 -8.07 -11.96
CA PHE A 150 -38.09 -8.12 -11.46
C PHE A 150 -39.00 -7.34 -12.40
#